data_AF-A0AAV2ZU87-F1
#
_entry.id   AF-A0AAV2ZU87-F1
#
_cell.length_a   1.000
_cell.length_b   1.000
_cell.length_c   1.000
_cell.angle_alpha   90.00
_cell.angle_beta   90.00
_cell.angle_gamma   90.00
#
_symmetry.space_group_name_H-M   'P 1'
#
loop_
_entity.id
_entity.type
_entity.pdbx_description
1 polymer ?
#
loop_
_entity_poly.entity_id
_entity_poly.type
_entity_poly.pdbx_seq_one_letter_code
_entity_poly.pdbx_strand_id
1 'polypeptide(L)'
;MRDIRIMAALCRGIVRLSPVFQIRPGLSRGYSAGPSYQYILVERKGKNENVGFIQLNRPKALNALCDGLMTEINQALDSFEGDQQIGAIVITGSEKAFAAGADIKEMQNRTFQECYGGSFLSHWNRVSTVKKPVIAAVNGFALGGGCELAMMCDIIYAGEKAQFGQPEILLGTIPVIQTYNMEKVYIRKLEKSTSTHIGKFLFSESRSQLKCNGIQNSK
;
A
#
# COMPACT_ATOMS: atom_id res chain seq x y z
N MET A 1 96.45 0.77 22.16
CA MET A 1 96.94 -0.07 21.05
C MET A 1 95.97 0.12 19.89
N ARG A 2 96.39 0.95 18.91
CA ARG A 2 95.85 1.18 17.56
C ARG A 2 94.46 1.86 17.39
N ASP A 3 94.54 3.08 16.86
CA ASP A 3 93.58 3.76 15.97
C ASP A 3 93.05 2.87 14.83
N ILE A 4 91.84 3.18 14.34
CA ILE A 4 91.60 3.62 12.94
C ILE A 4 90.09 3.89 12.66
N ARG A 5 89.80 5.17 12.36
CA ARG A 5 88.94 5.77 11.29
C ARG A 5 87.68 5.00 10.86
N ILE A 6 86.51 5.61 10.63
CA ILE A 6 86.19 6.42 9.44
C ILE A 6 84.80 7.11 9.60
N MET A 7 84.81 8.42 9.33
CA MET A 7 83.83 9.31 8.66
C MET A 7 82.33 9.39 9.01
N ALA A 8 81.98 10.63 9.32
CA ALA A 8 80.70 11.34 9.24
C ALA A 8 79.87 11.13 7.97
N ALA A 9 78.54 11.19 8.13
CA ALA A 9 77.55 11.90 7.30
C ALA A 9 76.13 11.58 7.81
N LEU A 10 75.42 12.53 8.44
CA LEU A 10 74.39 13.40 7.82
C LEU A 10 73.19 12.65 7.22
N CYS A 11 72.03 12.76 7.89
CA CYS A 11 70.65 12.99 7.35
C CYS A 11 69.63 12.62 8.44
N ARG A 12 69.03 13.59 9.16
CA ARG A 12 67.77 14.30 8.87
C ARG A 12 66.52 13.40 8.73
N GLY A 13 65.58 13.63 9.65
CA GLY A 13 64.14 13.31 9.57
C GLY A 13 63.78 11.90 10.06
N ILE A 14 62.58 11.60 10.56
CA ILE A 14 61.33 12.35 10.74
C ILE A 14 60.44 11.41 11.61
N VAL A 15 59.71 12.00 12.56
CA VAL A 15 58.41 11.59 13.12
C VAL A 15 58.28 10.24 13.86
N ARG A 16 57.96 10.38 15.16
CA ARG A 16 57.36 9.38 16.07
C ARG A 16 56.07 8.80 15.47
N LEU A 17 56.04 7.48 15.25
CA LEU A 17 54.83 6.72 14.95
C LEU A 17 54.06 6.43 16.25
N SER A 18 52.84 6.95 16.34
CA SER A 18 51.80 6.45 17.26
C SER A 18 50.81 5.63 16.42
N PRO A 19 50.44 4.40 16.81
CA PRO A 19 49.28 3.77 16.21
C PRO A 19 48.29 3.36 17.30
N VAL A 20 47.21 4.12 17.52
CA VAL A 20 45.90 3.55 17.87
C VAL A 20 44.83 4.57 17.44
N PHE A 21 44.45 4.54 16.16
CA PHE A 21 43.20 5.12 15.70
C PHE A 21 42.13 4.03 15.88
N GLN A 22 41.42 4.07 17.00
CA GLN A 22 40.41 3.08 17.32
C GLN A 22 39.16 3.35 16.46
N ILE A 23 39.02 2.60 15.38
CA ILE A 23 37.83 2.60 14.52
C ILE A 23 36.66 2.09 15.36
N ARG A 24 35.67 2.94 15.63
CA ARG A 24 34.39 2.51 16.20
C ARG A 24 33.74 1.57 15.18
N PRO A 25 33.45 0.29 15.51
CA PRO A 25 32.72 -0.56 14.59
C PRO A 25 31.34 0.05 14.39
N GLY A 26 31.02 0.30 13.11
CA GLY A 26 29.72 0.78 12.69
C GLY A 26 28.64 -0.13 13.26
N LEU A 27 27.63 0.49 13.85
CA LEU A 27 26.41 -0.18 14.26
C LEU A 27 25.80 -0.78 12.98
N SER A 28 26.03 -2.06 12.72
CA SER A 28 25.31 -2.82 11.72
C SER A 28 23.85 -2.82 12.16
N ARG A 29 23.06 -1.91 11.59
CA ARG A 29 21.60 -1.88 11.74
C ARG A 29 21.11 -3.20 11.16
N GLY A 30 20.86 -4.17 12.02
CA GLY A 30 20.25 -5.43 11.65
C GLY A 30 18.90 -5.11 11.03
N TYR A 31 18.79 -5.26 9.71
CA TYR A 31 17.49 -5.46 9.10
C TYR A 31 17.00 -6.81 9.61
N SER A 32 16.21 -6.79 10.69
CA SER A 32 15.37 -7.94 11.01
C SER A 32 14.58 -8.21 9.73
N ALA A 33 14.81 -9.38 9.12
CA ALA A 33 14.06 -9.81 7.96
C ALA A 33 12.58 -9.83 8.36
N GLY A 34 11.87 -8.77 7.99
CA GLY A 34 10.42 -8.74 8.14
C GLY A 34 9.80 -9.86 7.30
N PRO A 35 8.53 -10.20 7.56
CA PRO A 35 7.79 -11.12 6.70
C PRO A 35 7.94 -10.72 5.23
N SER A 36 8.37 -11.67 4.39
CA SER A 36 8.46 -11.48 2.95
C SER A 36 7.06 -11.56 2.36
N TYR A 37 6.55 -10.43 1.88
CA TYR A 37 5.24 -10.35 1.23
C TYR A 37 5.36 -10.63 -0.27
N GLN A 38 4.36 -11.32 -0.82
CA GLN A 38 4.30 -11.67 -2.24
C GLN A 38 3.52 -10.63 -3.06
N TYR A 39 2.45 -10.08 -2.50
CA TYR A 39 1.48 -9.23 -3.19
C TYR A 39 1.50 -7.77 -2.74
N ILE A 40 2.17 -7.46 -1.64
CA ILE A 40 2.31 -6.10 -1.13
C ILE A 40 3.78 -5.73 -0.91
N LEU A 41 4.05 -4.42 -0.92
CA LEU A 41 5.30 -3.84 -0.48
C LEU A 41 5.03 -3.04 0.79
N VAL A 42 5.86 -3.23 1.80
CA VAL A 42 5.68 -2.62 3.13
C VAL A 42 6.92 -1.82 3.50
N GLU A 43 6.73 -0.55 3.79
CA GLU A 43 7.79 0.40 4.12
C GLU A 43 7.39 1.27 5.31
N ARG A 44 8.37 1.87 5.98
CA ARG A 44 8.15 2.97 6.91
C ARG A 44 8.50 4.28 6.22
N LYS A 45 7.62 5.27 6.30
CA LYS A 45 7.81 6.60 5.71
C LYS A 45 7.61 7.70 6.75
N GLY A 46 7.91 8.93 6.34
CA GLY A 46 7.84 10.11 7.19
C GLY A 46 9.19 10.49 7.81
N LYS A 47 9.28 11.72 8.31
CA LYS A 47 10.52 12.30 8.87
C LYS A 47 11.11 11.46 10.02
N ASN A 48 10.24 10.78 10.76
CA ASN A 48 10.60 9.95 11.92
C ASN A 48 10.21 8.47 11.73
N GLU A 49 10.06 8.00 10.49
CA GLU A 49 9.61 6.61 10.20
C GLU A 49 8.28 6.24 10.88
N ASN A 50 7.42 7.23 11.10
CA ASN A 50 6.21 7.15 11.92
C ASN A 50 4.93 6.83 11.11
N VAL A 51 5.07 6.58 9.81
CA VAL A 51 3.97 6.24 8.92
C VAL A 51 4.21 4.85 8.34
N GLY A 52 3.27 3.93 8.57
CA GLY A 52 3.27 2.63 7.91
C GLY A 52 2.78 2.80 6.47
N PHE A 53 3.52 2.27 5.50
CA PHE A 53 3.20 2.43 4.08
C PHE A 53 3.03 1.06 3.43
N ILE A 54 1.81 0.77 2.96
CA ILE A 54 1.43 -0.47 2.29
C ILE A 54 1.13 -0.14 0.84
N GLN A 55 1.87 -0.75 -0.09
CA GLN A 55 1.62 -0.62 -1.52
C GLN A 55 1.20 -1.97 -2.11
N LEU A 56 0.02 -2.01 -2.72
CA LEU A 56 -0.47 -3.16 -3.46
C LEU A 56 0.41 -3.37 -4.71
N ASN A 57 0.97 -4.57 -4.84
CA ASN A 57 1.97 -4.92 -5.83
C ASN A 57 1.61 -6.21 -6.58
N ARG A 58 0.45 -6.18 -7.24
CA ARG A 58 0.01 -7.21 -8.20
C ARG A 58 -0.36 -6.56 -9.54
N PRO A 59 0.59 -5.87 -10.21
CA PRO A 59 0.29 -5.03 -11.37
C PRO A 59 -0.28 -5.81 -12.57
N LYS A 60 0.11 -7.08 -12.75
CA LYS A 60 -0.38 -7.94 -13.84
C LYS A 60 -1.90 -8.16 -13.79
N ALA A 61 -2.49 -8.10 -12.59
CA ALA A 61 -3.93 -8.25 -12.37
C ALA A 61 -4.58 -6.93 -11.94
N LEU A 62 -3.94 -5.78 -12.20
CA LEU A 62 -4.41 -4.45 -11.76
C LEU A 62 -4.76 -4.41 -10.26
N ASN A 63 -3.96 -5.10 -9.44
CA ASN A 63 -4.18 -5.24 -8.00
C ASN A 63 -5.56 -5.84 -7.66
N ALA A 64 -6.04 -6.81 -8.44
CA ALA A 64 -7.20 -7.60 -8.07
C ALA A 64 -6.97 -8.28 -6.71
N LEU A 65 -7.92 -8.09 -5.81
CA LEU A 65 -7.89 -8.50 -4.42
C LEU A 65 -8.20 -10.00 -4.32
N CYS A 66 -7.13 -10.80 -4.22
CA CYS A 66 -7.21 -12.21 -3.89
C CYS A 66 -7.10 -12.43 -2.38
N ASP A 67 -7.47 -13.62 -1.92
CA ASP A 67 -7.42 -14.02 -0.50
C ASP A 67 -6.01 -13.85 0.10
N GLY A 68 -4.97 -14.24 -0.64
CA GLY A 68 -3.58 -14.08 -0.22
C GLY A 68 -3.17 -12.62 -0.06
N LEU A 69 -3.58 -11.75 -0.98
CA LEU A 69 -3.28 -10.32 -0.91
C LEU A 69 -3.95 -9.67 0.31
N MET A 70 -5.22 -10.01 0.57
CA MET A 70 -5.94 -9.47 1.73
C MET A 70 -5.38 -10.00 3.06
N THR A 71 -4.93 -11.25 3.09
CA THR A 71 -4.21 -11.82 4.23
C THR A 71 -2.92 -11.05 4.52
N GLU A 72 -2.13 -10.74 3.49
CA GLU A 72 -0.90 -9.96 3.66
C GLU A 72 -1.17 -8.52 4.13
N ILE A 73 -2.21 -7.86 3.60
CA ILE A 73 -2.63 -6.54 4.08
C ILE A 73 -2.93 -6.61 5.59
N ASN A 74 -3.70 -7.61 6.02
CA ASN A 74 -4.08 -7.75 7.42
C ASN A 74 -2.87 -7.95 8.33
N GLN A 75 -1.90 -8.79 7.91
CA GLN A 75 -0.66 -8.98 8.64
C GLN A 75 0.16 -7.68 8.74
N ALA A 76 0.23 -6.90 7.66
CA ALA A 76 0.91 -5.61 7.67
C ALA A 76 0.19 -4.59 8.57
N LEU A 77 -1.14 -4.58 8.57
CA LEU A 77 -1.95 -3.74 9.46
C LEU A 77 -1.74 -4.10 10.92
N ASP A 78 -1.77 -5.39 11.27
CA ASP A 78 -1.53 -5.88 12.64
C ASP A 78 -0.12 -5.50 13.12
N SER A 79 0.88 -5.66 12.26
CA SER A 79 2.27 -5.27 12.54
C SER A 79 2.40 -3.78 12.80
N PHE A 80 1.79 -2.94 11.96
CA PHE A 80 1.81 -1.49 12.15
C PHE A 80 0.95 -1.03 13.32
N GLU A 81 -0.15 -1.70 13.64
CA GLU A 81 -0.97 -1.40 14.80
C GLU A 81 -0.22 -1.66 16.11
N GLY A 82 0.54 -2.77 16.18
CA GLY A 82 1.36 -3.11 17.35
C GLY A 82 2.55 -2.18 17.60
N ASP A 83 3.07 -1.49 16.57
CA ASP A 83 4.25 -0.64 16.69
C ASP A 83 3.92 0.77 17.22
N GLN A 84 4.33 1.11 18.44
CA GLN A 84 4.08 2.41 19.06
C GLN A 84 4.68 3.61 18.31
N GLN A 85 5.68 3.41 17.44
CA GLN A 85 6.26 4.50 16.63
C GLN A 85 5.38 4.89 15.45
N ILE A 86 4.52 3.98 14.98
CA ILE A 86 3.61 4.24 13.87
C ILE A 86 2.36 4.96 14.36
N GLY A 87 2.14 6.18 13.86
CA GLY A 87 0.99 7.00 14.19
C GLY A 87 -0.15 6.92 13.17
N ALA A 88 0.14 6.56 11.93
CA ALA A 88 -0.86 6.41 10.86
C ALA A 88 -0.37 5.40 9.80
N ILE A 89 -1.32 4.86 9.03
CA ILE A 89 -1.06 3.89 7.98
C ILE A 89 -1.57 4.44 6.65
N VAL A 90 -0.80 4.27 5.58
CA VAL A 90 -1.18 4.63 4.22
C VAL A 90 -1.25 3.37 3.38
N ILE A 91 -2.38 3.17 2.69
CA ILE A 91 -2.56 2.11 1.69
C ILE A 91 -2.62 2.76 0.32
N THR A 92 -1.81 2.29 -0.61
CA THR A 92 -1.79 2.76 -2.01
C THR A 92 -1.71 1.59 -2.96
N GLY A 93 -2.03 1.82 -4.24
CA GLY A 93 -1.70 0.89 -5.31
C GLY A 93 -0.66 1.46 -6.27
N SER A 94 -0.73 0.98 -7.52
CA SER A 94 0.09 1.46 -8.62
C SER A 94 -0.47 2.75 -9.24
N GLU A 95 0.29 3.39 -10.12
CA GLU A 95 -0.19 4.58 -10.85
C GLU A 95 -1.44 4.27 -11.71
N LYS A 96 -1.49 3.07 -12.30
CA LYS A 96 -2.58 2.66 -13.20
C LYS A 96 -3.84 2.22 -12.44
N ALA A 97 -3.66 1.55 -11.31
CA ALA A 97 -4.76 1.03 -10.52
C ALA A 97 -4.38 0.98 -9.04
N PHE A 98 -5.30 1.49 -8.22
CA PHE A 98 -5.33 1.21 -6.80
C PHE A 98 -5.66 -0.28 -6.61
N ALA A 99 -6.87 -0.68 -7.01
CA ALA A 99 -7.33 -2.07 -7.05
C ALA A 99 -8.53 -2.21 -8.00
N ALA A 100 -8.52 -3.23 -8.85
CA ALA A 100 -9.57 -3.47 -9.85
C ALA A 100 -10.79 -4.26 -9.33
N GLY A 101 -10.83 -4.58 -8.04
CA GLY A 101 -11.92 -5.35 -7.42
C GLY A 101 -11.47 -6.69 -6.88
N ALA A 102 -12.43 -7.50 -6.44
CA ALA A 102 -12.17 -8.88 -6.02
C ALA A 102 -11.70 -9.74 -7.21
N ASP A 103 -10.86 -10.75 -6.94
CA ASP A 103 -10.37 -11.64 -8.00
C ASP A 103 -11.49 -12.55 -8.52
N ILE A 104 -11.99 -12.23 -9.73
CA ILE A 104 -13.06 -12.97 -10.40
C ILE A 104 -12.70 -14.45 -10.54
N LYS A 105 -11.42 -14.80 -10.74
CA LYS A 105 -11.01 -16.20 -10.92
C LYS A 105 -11.18 -17.01 -9.63
N GLU A 106 -11.03 -16.38 -8.46
CA GLU A 106 -11.24 -17.02 -7.17
C GLU A 106 -12.73 -17.11 -6.78
N MET A 107 -13.56 -16.31 -7.45
CA MET A 107 -15.00 -16.22 -7.20
C MET A 107 -15.85 -17.06 -8.15
N GLN A 108 -15.42 -17.24 -9.40
CA GLN A 108 -16.25 -17.80 -10.48
C GLN A 108 -16.82 -19.20 -10.16
N ASN A 109 -16.05 -20.03 -9.46
CA ASN A 109 -16.44 -21.43 -9.19
C ASN A 109 -17.08 -21.63 -7.81
N ARG A 110 -17.25 -20.56 -7.02
CA ARG A 110 -17.82 -20.68 -5.68
C ARG A 110 -19.33 -20.80 -5.73
N THR A 111 -19.85 -21.69 -4.90
CA THR A 111 -21.29 -21.93 -4.73
C THR A 111 -21.84 -21.12 -3.56
N PHE A 112 -23.15 -20.91 -3.55
CA PHE A 112 -23.85 -20.24 -2.44
C PHE A 112 -23.55 -20.92 -1.09
N GLN A 113 -23.51 -22.26 -1.05
CA GLN A 113 -23.27 -23.03 0.17
C GLN A 113 -21.87 -22.76 0.75
N GLU A 114 -20.85 -22.65 -0.10
CA GLU A 114 -19.48 -22.33 0.32
C GLU A 114 -19.35 -20.89 0.81
N CYS A 115 -20.06 -19.95 0.18
CA CYS A 115 -20.06 -18.55 0.62
C CYS A 115 -20.84 -18.37 1.93
N TYR A 116 -21.97 -19.07 2.10
CA TYR A 116 -22.80 -18.96 3.30
C TYR A 116 -22.21 -19.71 4.50
N GLY A 117 -21.69 -20.92 4.29
CA GLY A 117 -21.12 -21.76 5.34
C GLY A 117 -19.64 -21.50 5.61
N GLY A 118 -18.96 -20.75 4.74
CA GLY A 118 -17.54 -20.44 4.84
C GLY A 118 -17.24 -19.06 5.39
N SER A 119 -15.95 -18.78 5.60
CA SER A 119 -15.43 -17.47 5.99
C SER A 119 -15.07 -16.59 4.79
N PHE A 120 -15.75 -16.79 3.65
CA PHE A 120 -15.46 -16.05 2.43
C PHE A 120 -15.67 -14.55 2.70
N LEU A 121 -14.65 -13.73 2.40
CA LEU A 121 -14.59 -12.29 2.69
C LEU A 121 -14.56 -11.89 4.18
N SER A 122 -14.56 -12.83 5.13
CA SER A 122 -14.64 -12.50 6.56
C SER A 122 -13.47 -11.65 7.06
N HIS A 123 -12.30 -11.79 6.43
CA HIS A 123 -11.07 -11.09 6.78
C HIS A 123 -10.95 -9.72 6.09
N TRP A 124 -11.90 -9.33 5.22
CA TRP A 124 -11.85 -8.05 4.52
C TRP A 124 -12.21 -6.86 5.42
N ASN A 125 -12.93 -7.11 6.51
CA ASN A 125 -13.35 -6.07 7.45
C ASN A 125 -12.20 -5.52 8.32
N ARG A 126 -11.04 -6.20 8.36
CA ARG A 126 -9.96 -5.89 9.29
C ARG A 126 -9.45 -4.46 9.18
N VAL A 127 -9.46 -3.90 7.96
CA VAL A 127 -9.08 -2.51 7.66
C VAL A 127 -9.94 -1.52 8.46
N SER A 128 -11.25 -1.79 8.56
CA SER A 128 -12.20 -0.93 9.26
C SER A 128 -12.12 -1.03 10.79
N THR A 129 -11.45 -2.05 11.33
CA THR A 129 -11.31 -2.27 12.78
C THR A 129 -9.94 -1.85 13.31
N VAL A 130 -9.06 -1.30 12.47
CA VAL A 130 -7.76 -0.76 12.90
C VAL A 130 -8.00 0.48 13.76
N LYS A 131 -7.33 0.55 14.91
CA LYS A 131 -7.43 1.66 15.86
C LYS A 131 -6.63 2.89 15.43
N LYS A 132 -5.60 2.68 14.61
CA LYS A 132 -4.76 3.74 14.04
C LYS A 132 -5.41 4.29 12.77
N PRO A 133 -5.31 5.60 12.50
CA PRO A 133 -5.83 6.19 11.27
C PRO A 133 -5.25 5.52 10.02
N VAL A 134 -6.12 5.08 9.12
CA VAL A 134 -5.78 4.48 7.83
C VAL A 134 -6.19 5.42 6.70
N ILE A 135 -5.25 5.72 5.81
CA ILE A 135 -5.41 6.64 4.70
C ILE A 135 -5.26 5.87 3.38
N ALA A 136 -6.27 5.90 2.52
CA ALA A 136 -6.18 5.38 1.16
C ALA A 136 -5.62 6.46 0.22
N ALA A 137 -4.48 6.21 -0.42
CA ALA A 137 -3.96 7.02 -1.52
C ALA A 137 -4.33 6.34 -2.84
N VAL A 138 -5.37 6.84 -3.49
CA VAL A 138 -5.96 6.24 -4.68
C VAL A 138 -5.47 6.95 -5.93
N ASN A 139 -4.81 6.20 -6.81
CA ASN A 139 -4.47 6.60 -8.17
C ASN A 139 -5.01 5.58 -9.17
N GLY A 140 -5.44 6.07 -10.32
CA GLY A 140 -6.02 5.23 -11.37
C GLY A 140 -7.32 4.56 -10.92
N PHE A 141 -7.53 3.30 -11.33
CA PHE A 141 -8.76 2.57 -11.07
C PHE A 141 -8.89 2.04 -9.62
N ALA A 142 -10.01 2.37 -8.97
CA ALA A 142 -10.51 1.77 -7.73
C ALA A 142 -11.93 1.26 -7.98
N LEU A 143 -12.06 -0.01 -8.37
CA LEU A 143 -13.33 -0.58 -8.83
C LEU A 143 -13.80 -1.71 -7.92
N GLY A 144 -15.11 -1.81 -7.72
CA GLY A 144 -15.75 -2.87 -6.96
C GLY A 144 -15.20 -3.01 -5.55
N GLY A 145 -14.74 -4.22 -5.19
CA GLY A 145 -14.00 -4.49 -3.95
C GLY A 145 -12.81 -3.57 -3.67
N GLY A 146 -12.17 -3.00 -4.71
CA GLY A 146 -11.10 -2.00 -4.56
C GLY A 146 -11.63 -0.62 -4.16
N CYS A 147 -12.81 -0.25 -4.66
CA CYS A 147 -13.52 0.94 -4.20
C CYS A 147 -13.97 0.74 -2.74
N GLU A 148 -14.49 -0.43 -2.41
CA GLU A 148 -14.93 -0.77 -1.05
C GLU A 148 -13.76 -0.76 -0.06
N LEU A 149 -12.60 -1.31 -0.43
CA LEU A 149 -11.37 -1.23 0.37
C LEU A 149 -10.95 0.21 0.66
N ALA A 150 -10.99 1.08 -0.35
CA ALA A 150 -10.68 2.50 -0.15
C ALA A 150 -11.69 3.16 0.80
N MET A 151 -12.98 2.81 0.71
CA MET A 151 -14.04 3.33 1.57
C MET A 151 -14.04 2.77 3.00
N MET A 152 -13.35 1.66 3.25
CA MET A 152 -13.07 1.18 4.61
C MET A 152 -12.02 2.01 5.34
N CYS A 153 -11.19 2.77 4.62
CA CYS A 153 -10.19 3.64 5.21
C CYS A 153 -10.83 4.92 5.77
N ASP A 154 -10.20 5.53 6.77
CA ASP A 154 -10.71 6.73 7.43
C ASP A 154 -10.69 7.96 6.51
N ILE A 155 -9.65 8.08 5.67
CA ILE A 155 -9.45 9.20 4.75
C ILE A 155 -9.05 8.66 3.38
N ILE A 156 -9.62 9.24 2.32
CA ILE A 156 -9.20 8.94 0.96
C ILE A 156 -8.57 10.18 0.32
N TYR A 157 -7.34 10.03 -0.15
CA TYR A 157 -6.69 10.97 -1.06
C TYR A 157 -6.81 10.45 -2.48
N ALA A 158 -7.54 11.19 -3.32
CA ALA A 158 -7.70 10.86 -4.72
C ALA A 158 -6.75 11.69 -5.58
N GLY A 159 -5.90 11.02 -6.34
CA GLY A 159 -5.11 11.65 -7.40
C GLY A 159 -5.99 12.13 -8.56
N GLU A 160 -5.43 12.94 -9.45
CA GLU A 160 -6.19 13.56 -10.55
C GLU A 160 -6.82 12.53 -11.50
N LYS A 161 -6.14 11.39 -11.70
CA LYS A 161 -6.58 10.29 -12.57
C LYS A 161 -7.36 9.21 -11.83
N ALA A 162 -7.73 9.43 -10.56
CA ALA A 162 -8.46 8.44 -9.78
C ALA A 162 -9.89 8.26 -10.31
N GLN A 163 -10.27 7.01 -10.56
CA GLN A 163 -11.60 6.62 -11.02
C GLN A 163 -12.17 5.58 -10.06
N PHE A 164 -13.33 5.90 -9.49
CA PHE A 164 -14.08 5.03 -8.59
C PHE A 164 -15.32 4.51 -9.29
N GLY A 165 -15.69 3.25 -9.06
CA GLY A 165 -16.91 2.69 -9.64
C GLY A 165 -17.26 1.31 -9.10
N GLN A 166 -18.54 0.96 -9.22
CA GLN A 166 -19.09 -0.35 -8.81
C GLN A 166 -19.61 -1.10 -10.03
N PRO A 167 -18.73 -1.75 -10.84
CA PRO A 167 -19.12 -2.46 -12.05
C PRO A 167 -19.68 -3.87 -11.78
N GLU A 168 -19.97 -4.24 -10.52
CA GLU A 168 -20.53 -5.55 -10.11
C GLU A 168 -21.75 -5.96 -10.92
N ILE A 169 -22.60 -4.99 -11.27
CA ILE A 169 -23.81 -5.24 -12.06
C ILE A 169 -23.51 -5.85 -13.43
N LEU A 170 -22.34 -5.54 -14.01
CA LEU A 170 -21.90 -6.11 -15.29
C LEU A 170 -21.55 -7.60 -15.18
N LEU A 171 -21.23 -8.07 -13.97
CA LEU A 171 -20.96 -9.47 -13.67
C LEU A 171 -22.21 -10.20 -13.14
N GLY A 172 -23.37 -9.53 -13.13
CA GLY A 172 -24.61 -10.11 -12.59
C GLY A 172 -24.62 -10.24 -11.07
N THR A 173 -23.74 -9.52 -10.36
CA THR A 173 -23.69 -9.47 -8.90
C THR A 173 -24.00 -8.06 -8.40
N ILE A 174 -24.30 -7.95 -7.11
CA ILE A 174 -24.39 -6.68 -6.39
C ILE A 174 -23.08 -6.40 -5.66
N PRO A 175 -22.78 -5.14 -5.29
CA PRO A 175 -21.74 -4.84 -4.31
C PRO A 175 -22.08 -5.50 -2.97
N VAL A 176 -21.12 -6.19 -2.37
CA VAL A 176 -21.39 -7.09 -1.23
C VAL A 176 -20.62 -6.74 0.04
N ILE A 177 -19.52 -5.99 -0.03
CA ILE A 177 -18.63 -5.85 1.12
C ILE A 177 -19.00 -4.62 1.96
N GLN A 178 -19.22 -3.45 1.36
CA GLN A 178 -19.42 -2.23 2.16
C GLN A 178 -20.33 -1.17 1.50
N THR A 179 -21.60 -1.49 1.27
CA THR A 179 -22.57 -0.50 0.72
C THR A 179 -23.18 0.42 1.80
N TYR A 180 -23.12 0.07 3.09
CA TYR A 180 -23.88 0.76 4.15
C TYR A 180 -23.19 1.95 4.83
N ASN A 181 -21.90 2.23 4.54
CA ASN A 181 -21.12 3.26 5.25
C ASN A 181 -20.68 4.44 4.37
N MET A 182 -21.33 4.63 3.23
CA MET A 182 -21.00 5.63 2.20
C MET A 182 -21.01 7.09 2.70
N GLU A 183 -21.60 7.38 3.85
CA GLU A 183 -21.77 8.75 4.37
C GLU A 183 -20.52 9.35 5.04
N LYS A 184 -19.47 8.56 5.34
CA LYS A 184 -18.33 9.03 6.15
C LYS A 184 -17.06 9.40 5.40
N VAL A 185 -17.05 9.32 4.08
CA VAL A 185 -15.80 9.39 3.32
C VAL A 185 -15.42 10.85 3.02
N TYR A 186 -14.43 11.39 3.74
CA TYR A 186 -13.77 12.64 3.35
C TYR A 186 -12.74 12.35 2.26
N ILE A 187 -13.10 12.68 1.02
CA ILE A 187 -12.20 12.53 -0.13
C ILE A 187 -11.62 13.90 -0.45
N ARG A 188 -10.31 14.06 -0.25
CA ARG A 188 -9.60 15.25 -0.71
C ARG A 188 -9.00 14.96 -2.07
N LYS A 189 -9.62 15.51 -3.12
CA LYS A 189 -9.02 15.53 -4.46
C LYS A 189 -7.92 16.59 -4.47
N LEU A 190 -6.74 16.27 -4.99
CA LEU A 190 -5.60 17.20 -5.05
C LEU A 190 -5.73 18.28 -6.14
N GLU A 191 -6.96 18.61 -6.56
CA GLU A 191 -7.25 19.66 -7.54
C GLU A 191 -7.48 21.02 -6.86
N LYS A 192 -6.94 22.09 -7.43
CA LYS A 192 -7.02 23.48 -6.91
C LYS A 192 -8.44 24.09 -6.88
N SER A 193 -9.47 23.40 -7.36
CA SER A 193 -10.83 23.95 -7.40
C SER A 193 -11.82 22.84 -7.68
N THR A 194 -12.58 22.43 -6.66
CA THR A 194 -14.01 22.07 -6.67
C THR A 194 -14.31 21.10 -5.54
N SER A 195 -14.86 21.64 -4.46
CA SER A 195 -15.52 20.88 -3.41
C SER A 195 -16.82 20.32 -3.99
N THR A 196 -16.85 19.03 -4.34
CA THR A 196 -18.08 18.37 -4.83
C THR A 196 -18.35 17.13 -4.01
N HIS A 197 -19.54 17.05 -3.44
CA HIS A 197 -20.05 15.93 -2.66
C HIS A 197 -20.11 14.65 -3.50
N ILE A 198 -19.38 13.61 -3.08
CA ILE A 198 -19.11 12.41 -3.89
C ILE A 198 -20.26 11.40 -3.90
N GLY A 199 -21.26 11.58 -3.02
CA GLY A 199 -22.50 10.80 -3.08
C GLY A 199 -23.19 10.88 -4.46
N LYS A 200 -23.03 12.00 -5.20
CA LYS A 200 -23.52 12.12 -6.59
C LYS A 200 -22.53 11.60 -7.64
N PHE A 201 -21.23 11.64 -7.36
CA PHE A 201 -20.18 11.27 -8.32
C PHE A 201 -20.08 9.74 -8.50
N LEU A 202 -20.13 8.96 -7.41
CA LEU A 202 -20.14 7.49 -7.47
C LEU A 202 -21.37 6.95 -8.23
N PHE A 203 -22.52 7.62 -8.09
CA PHE A 203 -23.75 7.25 -8.81
C PHE A 203 -23.79 7.76 -10.26
N SER A 204 -23.20 8.93 -10.56
CA SER A 204 -23.15 9.44 -11.93
C SER A 204 -22.14 8.72 -12.80
N GLU A 205 -20.97 8.34 -12.27
CA GLU A 205 -19.96 7.56 -13.01
C GLU A 205 -20.48 6.15 -13.32
N SER A 206 -21.20 5.54 -12.37
CA SER A 206 -21.89 4.26 -12.60
C SER A 206 -22.92 4.36 -13.74
N ARG A 207 -23.65 5.49 -13.85
CA ARG A 207 -24.53 5.78 -15.00
C ARG A 207 -23.77 6.04 -16.30
N SER A 208 -22.60 6.67 -16.24
CA SER A 208 -21.76 6.92 -17.42
C SER A 208 -21.13 5.62 -17.95
N GLN A 209 -20.66 4.73 -17.08
CA GLN A 209 -20.15 3.41 -17.47
C GLN A 209 -21.27 2.48 -17.97
N LEU A 210 -22.47 2.54 -17.40
CA LEU A 210 -23.66 1.88 -17.94
C LEU A 210 -24.06 2.39 -19.34
N LYS A 211 -23.70 3.64 -19.70
CA LYS A 211 -23.89 4.17 -21.06
C LYS A 211 -22.80 3.76 -22.05
N CYS A 212 -21.68 3.19 -21.61
CA CYS A 212 -20.57 2.81 -22.49
C CYS A 212 -20.65 1.39 -23.06
N ASN A 213 -21.68 0.60 -22.72
CA ASN A 213 -22.01 -0.64 -23.43
C ASN A 213 -23.45 -0.57 -23.97
N GLY A 214 -23.70 0.44 -24.80
CA GLY A 214 -24.78 0.37 -25.76
C GLY A 214 -24.52 -0.81 -26.69
N ILE A 215 -25.32 -1.85 -26.51
CA ILE A 215 -25.57 -2.91 -27.48
C ILE A 215 -25.86 -2.24 -28.83
N GLN A 216 -24.86 -2.12 -29.71
CA GLN A 216 -25.09 -2.03 -31.14
C GLN A 216 -25.46 -3.44 -31.61
N ASN A 217 -26.71 -3.83 -31.33
CA ASN A 217 -27.35 -4.89 -32.09
C ASN A 217 -27.70 -4.32 -33.46
N SER A 218 -27.12 -4.97 -34.47
CA SER A 218 -27.58 -5.07 -35.85
C SER A 218 -28.99 -4.53 -36.13
N LYS A 219 -29.05 -3.52 -36.99
CA LYS A 219 -29.99 -3.46 -38.12
C LYS A 219 -29.25 -2.92 -39.33
#